data_AF-A0A7W0IRS2-F1
#
_entry.id   AF-A0A7W0IRS2-F1
#
_cell.length_a   1.000
_cell.length_b   1.000
_cell.length_c   1.000
_cell.angle_alpha   90.00
_cell.angle_beta   90.00
_cell.angle_gamma   90.00
#
_symmetry.space_group_name_H-M   'P 1'
#
loop_
_entity.id
_entity.type
_entity.pdbx_description
1 polymer ?
#
loop_
_entity_poly.entity_id
_entity_poly.type
_entity_poly.pdbx_seq_one_letter_code
_entity_poly.pdbx_strand_id
1 'polypeptide(L)'
;MGTITAILKTTPSILRQASTTYFQPHKAISEIAYPNKKELAKHEITINNKKYSWLQVLSKSMCYNQGAFLQYSFLAAERHKLIKDEFRNKNIDTEKINWHMQDLMNFLNKGLFEHTFQNFRYLRLFYLGRSSQEPRFCIKGNFRTQNRDTVVSVFRNKKVPYYSDCEIEKNTGFFSILKTGKYYLNNSLPDSVLAGSYSNPRLKNECSIFLKQQKKKSFYNLLPVSRKEKDNLWATCWKDFESGSGESSSFYKSTLIIPMTLWNSDLSEDFKKRINIKNVDRVIFGFLCLDHVDENYFDEETDVPVGYYFADIISMFLLTRLIYTEISDTFRNVEKYLDKSIFEETLEKIDIEWKKLASLPIEANSILKQVSETDNNQLYSIDESLAQYVSSHTEE
;
A
#
# COMPACT_ATOMS: atom_id res chain seq x y z
N MET A 1 45.63 -31.88 -32.20
CA MET A 1 44.77 -32.55 -31.19
C MET A 1 45.47 -32.58 -29.85
N GLY A 2 45.19 -31.61 -28.99
CA GLY A 2 45.69 -31.64 -27.61
C GLY A 2 45.83 -30.27 -26.98
N THR A 3 44.73 -29.67 -26.48
CA THR A 3 44.76 -28.63 -25.43
C THR A 3 43.37 -28.30 -24.83
N ILE A 4 42.48 -29.27 -24.60
CA ILE A 4 41.19 -29.01 -23.89
C ILE A 4 40.87 -30.14 -22.90
N THR A 5 41.81 -30.48 -22.02
CA THR A 5 41.55 -31.49 -20.96
C THR A 5 42.07 -31.07 -19.58
N ALA A 6 42.74 -29.91 -19.46
CA ALA A 6 43.30 -29.45 -18.19
C ALA A 6 42.39 -28.50 -17.38
N ILE A 7 41.33 -27.93 -17.97
CA ILE A 7 40.49 -26.92 -17.29
C ILE A 7 39.38 -27.54 -16.44
N LEU A 8 39.05 -28.82 -16.63
CA LEU A 8 37.91 -29.46 -15.93
C LEU A 8 38.26 -30.16 -14.61
N LYS A 9 39.50 -30.06 -14.11
CA LYS A 9 39.91 -30.70 -12.84
C LYS A 9 40.07 -29.76 -11.65
N THR A 10 39.99 -28.45 -11.84
CA THR A 10 40.16 -27.45 -10.76
C THR A 10 38.90 -26.64 -10.45
N THR A 11 37.88 -26.70 -11.31
CA THR A 11 36.59 -26.01 -11.11
C THR A 11 35.77 -26.52 -9.91
N PRO A 12 35.77 -27.84 -9.57
CA PRO A 12 34.96 -28.32 -8.44
C PRO A 12 35.44 -27.80 -7.08
N SER A 13 36.74 -27.50 -6.90
CA SER A 13 37.26 -27.05 -5.60
C SER A 13 37.03 -25.56 -5.36
N ILE A 14 37.07 -24.73 -6.41
CA ILE A 14 36.81 -23.28 -6.31
C ILE A 14 35.32 -23.03 -6.08
N LEU A 15 34.43 -23.76 -6.75
CA LEU A 15 32.99 -23.69 -6.49
C LEU A 15 32.62 -24.30 -5.12
N ARG A 16 33.31 -25.35 -4.66
CA ARG A 16 33.17 -25.85 -3.28
C ARG A 16 33.63 -24.82 -2.25
N GLN A 17 34.79 -24.19 -2.43
CA GLN A 17 35.28 -23.13 -1.54
C GLN A 17 34.36 -21.91 -1.54
N ALA A 18 33.87 -21.49 -2.72
CA ALA A 18 32.88 -20.41 -2.80
C ALA A 18 31.58 -20.79 -2.08
N SER A 19 31.10 -22.04 -2.22
CA SER A 19 29.89 -22.49 -1.52
C SER A 19 30.08 -22.64 -0.01
N THR A 20 31.26 -23.05 0.47
CA THR A 20 31.52 -23.18 1.93
C THR A 20 31.92 -21.86 2.59
N THR A 21 32.31 -20.83 1.83
CA THR A 21 32.57 -19.48 2.36
C THR A 21 31.35 -18.56 2.27
N TYR A 22 30.49 -18.69 1.24
CA TYR A 22 29.27 -17.86 1.08
C TYR A 22 27.97 -18.52 1.55
N PHE A 23 27.90 -19.86 1.61
CA PHE A 23 26.70 -20.60 2.01
C PHE A 23 26.98 -21.56 3.17
N GLN A 24 27.67 -21.08 4.21
CA GLN A 24 27.47 -21.69 5.52
C GLN A 24 26.07 -21.30 5.98
N PRO A 25 25.11 -22.24 6.10
CA PRO A 25 23.89 -21.94 6.81
C PRO A 25 24.34 -21.71 8.24
N HIS A 26 24.42 -20.44 8.65
CA HIS A 26 24.56 -20.14 10.06
C HIS A 26 23.50 -20.95 10.79
N LYS A 27 23.95 -21.72 11.79
CA LYS A 27 23.16 -22.41 12.81
C LYS A 27 22.36 -21.41 13.67
N ALA A 28 21.62 -20.51 13.01
CA ALA A 28 20.89 -19.38 13.58
C ALA A 28 19.49 -19.25 12.95
N ILE A 29 18.98 -20.28 12.28
CA ILE A 29 17.62 -20.26 11.71
C ILE A 29 16.54 -20.41 12.81
N SER A 30 16.92 -20.75 14.05
CA SER A 30 15.98 -20.76 15.19
C SER A 30 15.96 -19.46 16.01
N GLU A 31 16.83 -18.49 15.71
CA GLU A 31 16.89 -17.22 16.45
C GLU A 31 17.27 -16.07 15.49
N ILE A 32 16.35 -15.69 14.59
CA ILE A 32 16.33 -14.31 14.12
C ILE A 32 15.80 -13.48 15.29
N ALA A 33 16.69 -13.20 16.24
CA ALA A 33 16.48 -12.11 17.18
C ALA A 33 16.49 -10.83 16.34
N TYR A 34 15.29 -10.33 16.03
CA TYR A 34 15.13 -9.02 15.43
C TYR A 34 15.88 -7.99 16.29
N PRO A 35 16.59 -7.02 15.68
CA PRO A 35 17.30 -6.01 16.44
C PRO A 35 16.33 -5.33 17.40
N ASN A 36 16.61 -5.38 18.70
CA ASN A 36 15.70 -4.79 19.69
C ASN A 36 15.58 -3.27 19.45
N LYS A 37 14.52 -2.63 19.94
CA LYS A 37 14.26 -1.18 19.77
C LYS A 37 15.50 -0.28 19.98
N LYS A 38 16.43 -0.64 20.88
CA LYS A 38 17.70 0.08 21.11
C LYS A 38 18.74 -0.08 19.99
N GLU A 39 18.82 -1.21 19.32
CA GLU A 39 19.72 -1.38 18.16
C GLU A 39 19.18 -0.64 16.94
N LEU A 40 17.86 -0.66 16.74
CA LEU A 40 17.18 0.16 15.74
C LEU A 40 17.40 1.66 16.01
N ALA A 41 17.28 2.08 17.27
CA ALA A 41 17.56 3.47 17.68
C ALA A 41 19.04 3.85 17.54
N LYS A 42 19.99 2.94 17.83
CA LYS A 42 21.43 3.17 17.58
C LYS A 42 21.73 3.31 16.08
N HIS A 43 21.06 2.53 15.23
CA HIS A 43 21.17 2.67 13.78
C HIS A 43 20.63 4.03 13.31
N GLU A 44 19.49 4.49 13.85
CA GLU A 44 18.94 5.83 13.59
C GLU A 44 19.84 6.97 14.09
N ILE A 45 20.44 6.85 15.28
CA ILE A 45 21.37 7.85 15.83
C ILE A 45 22.64 7.96 14.97
N THR A 46 23.15 6.85 14.44
CA THR A 46 24.35 6.86 13.57
C THR A 46 24.06 7.46 12.19
N ILE A 47 22.80 7.43 11.75
CA ILE A 47 22.36 8.00 10.47
C ILE A 47 22.32 9.54 10.49
N ASN A 48 22.08 10.16 11.65
CA ASN A 48 21.93 11.61 11.77
C ASN A 48 23.22 12.43 11.52
N ASN A 49 24.41 11.81 11.47
CA ASN A 49 25.69 12.52 11.33
C ASN A 49 26.37 12.37 9.96
N LYS A 50 25.79 11.61 9.01
CA LYS A 50 26.32 11.51 7.64
C LYS A 50 25.26 11.94 6.64
N LYS A 51 25.57 12.98 5.85
CA LYS A 51 24.77 13.39 4.69
C LYS A 51 24.79 12.25 3.67
N TYR A 52 23.78 11.38 3.69
CA TYR A 52 23.64 10.33 2.69
C TYR A 52 23.31 10.97 1.34
N SER A 53 24.01 10.55 0.30
CA SER A 53 23.54 10.80 -1.07
C SER A 53 22.24 10.03 -1.29
N TRP A 54 21.27 10.61 -2.00
CA TRP A 54 20.02 9.91 -2.33
C TRP A 54 20.29 8.59 -3.06
N LEU A 55 21.36 8.50 -3.86
CA LEU A 55 21.80 7.25 -4.51
C LEU A 55 22.17 6.17 -3.48
N GLN A 56 22.74 6.53 -2.34
CA GLN A 56 23.05 5.58 -1.27
C GLN A 56 21.78 5.08 -0.59
N VAL A 57 20.77 5.94 -0.44
CA VAL A 57 19.46 5.55 0.10
C VAL A 57 18.78 4.55 -0.84
N LEU A 58 18.74 4.86 -2.15
CA LEU A 58 18.18 3.97 -3.15
C LEU A 58 18.94 2.64 -3.24
N SER A 59 20.27 2.67 -3.26
CA SER A 59 21.09 1.46 -3.27
C SER A 59 20.83 0.56 -2.06
N LYS A 60 20.77 1.15 -0.86
CA LYS A 60 20.45 0.39 0.37
C LYS A 60 19.03 -0.17 0.35
N SER A 61 18.07 0.62 -0.10
CA SER A 61 16.69 0.16 -0.30
C SER A 61 16.63 -1.00 -1.27
N MET A 62 17.37 -0.95 -2.38
CA MET A 62 17.35 -2.00 -3.40
C MET A 62 17.91 -3.31 -2.83
N CYS A 63 19.06 -3.25 -2.17
CA CYS A 63 19.67 -4.42 -1.54
C CYS A 63 18.74 -5.06 -0.49
N TYR A 64 18.07 -4.24 0.32
CA TYR A 64 17.06 -4.74 1.27
C TYR A 64 15.91 -5.43 0.54
N ASN A 65 15.29 -4.76 -0.44
CA ASN A 65 14.09 -5.25 -1.11
C ASN A 65 14.36 -6.50 -1.94
N GLN A 66 15.54 -6.66 -2.55
CA GLN A 66 15.92 -7.89 -3.24
C GLN A 66 15.87 -9.11 -2.30
N GLY A 67 16.49 -9.00 -1.13
CA GLY A 67 16.50 -10.08 -0.15
C GLY A 67 15.13 -10.31 0.49
N ALA A 68 14.44 -9.23 0.85
CA ALA A 68 13.11 -9.28 1.47
C ALA A 68 12.07 -9.89 0.53
N PHE A 69 12.01 -9.42 -0.72
CA PHE A 69 11.03 -9.90 -1.71
C PHE A 69 11.25 -11.38 -2.07
N LEU A 70 12.51 -11.79 -2.25
CA LEU A 70 12.84 -13.19 -2.54
C LEU A 70 12.37 -14.11 -1.40
N GLN A 71 12.64 -13.73 -0.15
CA GLN A 71 12.20 -14.51 1.01
C GLN A 71 10.67 -14.52 1.15
N TYR A 72 10.04 -13.35 1.00
CA TYR A 72 8.59 -13.20 1.10
C TYR A 72 7.86 -14.09 0.08
N SER A 73 8.26 -14.00 -1.20
CA SER A 73 7.67 -14.78 -2.28
C SER A 73 7.90 -16.28 -2.15
N PHE A 74 9.11 -16.70 -1.76
CA PHE A 74 9.43 -18.11 -1.53
C PHE A 74 8.63 -18.71 -0.37
N LEU A 75 8.61 -18.04 0.78
CA LEU A 75 7.92 -18.52 1.97
C LEU A 75 6.40 -18.47 1.85
N ALA A 76 5.85 -17.54 1.05
CA ALA A 76 4.44 -17.55 0.67
C ALA A 76 4.11 -18.78 -0.16
N ALA A 77 4.95 -19.14 -1.13
CA ALA A 77 4.78 -20.33 -1.96
C ALA A 77 4.77 -21.62 -1.13
N GLU A 78 5.72 -21.75 -0.20
CA GLU A 78 5.82 -22.93 0.67
C GLU A 78 4.59 -23.08 1.57
N ARG A 79 4.09 -21.98 2.15
CA ARG A 79 2.84 -22.00 2.93
C ARG A 79 1.62 -22.34 2.08
N HIS A 80 1.54 -21.77 0.89
CA HIS A 80 0.46 -22.06 -0.06
C HIS A 80 0.45 -23.54 -0.48
N LYS A 81 1.62 -24.13 -0.65
CA LYS A 81 1.75 -25.57 -0.94
C LYS A 81 1.17 -26.44 0.16
N LEU A 82 1.31 -26.08 1.44
CA LEU A 82 0.69 -26.83 2.56
C LEU A 82 -0.84 -26.88 2.43
N ILE A 83 -1.46 -25.75 2.07
CA ILE A 83 -2.91 -25.69 1.80
C ILE A 83 -3.27 -26.65 0.65
N LYS A 84 -2.50 -26.58 -0.44
CA LYS A 84 -2.74 -27.41 -1.63
C LYS A 84 -2.60 -28.91 -1.35
N ASP A 85 -1.58 -29.29 -0.59
CA ASP A 85 -1.29 -30.69 -0.26
C ASP A 85 -2.39 -31.23 0.67
N GLU A 86 -2.81 -30.46 1.67
CA GLU A 86 -3.90 -30.85 2.57
C GLU A 86 -5.24 -30.97 1.83
N PHE A 87 -5.55 -30.05 0.93
CA PHE A 87 -6.81 -30.09 0.17
C PHE A 87 -6.89 -31.24 -0.85
N ARG A 88 -5.74 -31.83 -1.21
CA ARG A 88 -5.68 -32.99 -2.12
C ARG A 88 -5.78 -34.32 -1.38
N ASN A 89 -5.72 -34.31 -0.05
CA ASN A 89 -5.87 -35.53 0.73
C ASN A 89 -7.29 -36.09 0.59
N LYS A 90 -7.42 -37.42 0.53
CA LYS A 90 -8.74 -38.09 0.45
C LYS A 90 -9.60 -37.83 1.68
N ASN A 91 -8.97 -37.69 2.84
CA ASN A 91 -9.60 -37.38 4.11
C ASN A 91 -9.15 -35.97 4.49
N ILE A 92 -9.86 -34.95 4.02
CA ILE A 92 -9.52 -33.54 4.25
C ILE A 92 -9.72 -33.23 5.74
N ASP A 93 -8.67 -32.76 6.40
CA ASP A 93 -8.73 -32.21 7.75
C ASP A 93 -9.09 -30.72 7.71
N THR A 94 -10.36 -30.41 7.99
CA THR A 94 -10.93 -29.06 7.92
C THR A 94 -10.28 -28.08 8.90
N GLU A 95 -9.90 -28.53 10.11
CA GLU A 95 -9.26 -27.65 11.09
C GLU A 95 -7.85 -27.30 10.64
N LYS A 96 -7.10 -28.31 10.17
CA LYS A 96 -5.73 -28.15 9.72
C LYS A 96 -5.63 -27.28 8.47
N ILE A 97 -6.54 -27.44 7.51
CA ILE A 97 -6.54 -26.61 6.30
C ILE A 97 -6.91 -25.15 6.61
N ASN A 98 -7.86 -24.91 7.52
CA ASN A 98 -8.19 -23.58 8.00
C ASN A 98 -6.99 -22.93 8.71
N TRP A 99 -6.28 -23.68 9.55
CA TRP A 99 -5.04 -23.22 10.18
C TRP A 99 -3.99 -22.81 9.14
N HIS A 100 -3.76 -23.63 8.11
CA HIS A 100 -2.82 -23.29 7.03
C HIS A 100 -3.22 -22.04 6.24
N MET A 101 -4.52 -21.82 6.00
CA MET A 101 -5.01 -20.59 5.38
C MET A 101 -4.74 -19.37 6.25
N GLN A 102 -5.05 -19.45 7.55
CA GLN A 102 -4.79 -18.37 8.50
C GLN A 102 -3.29 -18.07 8.62
N ASP A 103 -2.43 -19.09 8.67
CA ASP A 103 -0.97 -18.92 8.69
C ASP A 103 -0.47 -18.19 7.43
N LEU A 104 -0.94 -18.59 6.24
CA LEU A 104 -0.60 -17.90 4.99
C LEU A 104 -1.06 -16.43 5.01
N MET A 105 -2.31 -16.17 5.39
CA MET A 105 -2.87 -14.80 5.44
C MET A 105 -2.11 -13.91 6.43
N ASN A 106 -1.84 -14.43 7.63
CA ASN A 106 -1.08 -13.71 8.64
C ASN A 106 0.35 -13.42 8.16
N PHE A 107 1.02 -14.41 7.55
CA PHE A 107 2.35 -14.22 6.97
C PHE A 107 2.36 -13.15 5.87
N LEU A 108 1.39 -13.21 4.95
CA LEU A 108 1.29 -12.27 3.83
C LEU A 108 1.02 -10.84 4.32
N ASN A 109 0.06 -10.66 5.23
CA ASN A 109 -0.32 -9.37 5.78
C ASN A 109 0.81 -8.76 6.61
N LYS A 110 1.42 -9.55 7.50
CA LYS A 110 2.56 -9.13 8.32
C LYS A 110 3.76 -8.72 7.46
N GLY A 111 4.17 -9.57 6.51
CA GLY A 111 5.31 -9.27 5.65
C GLY A 111 5.08 -8.02 4.80
N LEU A 112 3.89 -7.87 4.22
CA LEU A 112 3.53 -6.64 3.49
C LEU A 112 3.62 -5.40 4.38
N PHE A 113 3.12 -5.47 5.61
CA PHE A 113 3.20 -4.37 6.58
C PHE A 113 4.65 -4.01 6.90
N GLU A 114 5.46 -4.98 7.29
CA GLU A 114 6.86 -4.77 7.69
C GLU A 114 7.70 -4.20 6.54
N HIS A 115 7.56 -4.76 5.35
CA HIS A 115 8.31 -4.31 4.17
C HIS A 115 7.85 -2.93 3.70
N THR A 116 6.56 -2.62 3.78
CA THR A 116 6.05 -1.26 3.51
C THR A 116 6.63 -0.26 4.50
N PHE A 117 6.59 -0.57 5.79
CA PHE A 117 7.11 0.30 6.84
C PHE A 117 8.62 0.55 6.66
N GLN A 118 9.40 -0.48 6.34
CA GLN A 118 10.82 -0.33 6.07
C GLN A 118 11.09 0.53 4.82
N ASN A 119 10.28 0.42 3.77
CA ASN A 119 10.37 1.30 2.61
C ASN A 119 10.02 2.76 2.94
N PHE A 120 9.04 3.00 3.81
CA PHE A 120 8.76 4.34 4.34
C PHE A 120 9.94 4.93 5.14
N ARG A 121 10.72 4.09 5.83
CA ARG A 121 11.95 4.56 6.50
C ARG A 121 12.99 5.00 5.48
N TYR A 122 13.19 4.26 4.38
CA TYR A 122 14.10 4.70 3.31
C TYR A 122 13.62 6.00 2.63
N LEU A 123 12.31 6.14 2.36
CA LEU A 123 11.73 7.40 1.88
C LEU A 123 11.99 8.55 2.86
N ARG A 124 11.84 8.33 4.16
CA ARG A 124 12.16 9.34 5.18
C ARG A 124 13.61 9.78 5.12
N LEU A 125 14.55 8.84 4.93
CA LEU A 125 15.97 9.15 4.76
C LEU A 125 16.24 9.97 3.50
N PHE A 126 15.50 9.74 2.42
CA PHE A 126 15.61 10.50 1.18
C PHE A 126 15.18 11.97 1.35
N TYR A 127 14.14 12.23 2.15
CA TYR A 127 13.65 13.58 2.45
C TYR A 127 14.35 14.26 3.63
N LEU A 128 15.29 13.57 4.30
CA LEU A 128 15.94 14.07 5.51
C LEU A 128 16.68 15.39 5.25
N GLY A 129 16.41 16.39 6.10
CA GLY A 129 17.07 17.69 6.05
C GLY A 129 16.52 18.69 5.02
N ARG A 130 15.48 18.33 4.25
CA ARG A 130 14.83 19.28 3.33
C ARG A 130 13.92 20.28 4.03
N SER A 131 13.26 19.87 5.11
CA SER A 131 12.44 20.74 5.98
C SER A 131 12.56 20.27 7.43
N SER A 132 12.16 21.13 8.36
CA SER A 132 12.02 20.78 9.78
C SER A 132 10.86 19.81 10.02
N GLN A 133 9.91 19.76 9.09
CA GLN A 133 8.84 18.77 9.07
C GLN A 133 9.10 17.71 8.00
N GLU A 134 8.73 16.49 8.34
CA GLU A 134 8.87 15.36 7.42
C GLU A 134 7.59 15.20 6.61
N PRO A 135 7.69 14.78 5.34
CA PRO A 135 6.52 14.42 4.56
C PRO A 135 5.81 13.22 5.20
N ARG A 136 4.49 13.23 5.07
CA ARG A 136 3.64 12.12 5.48
C ARG A 136 3.54 11.15 4.32
N PHE A 137 3.60 9.87 4.62
CA PHE A 137 3.50 8.80 3.63
C PHE A 137 2.28 7.96 3.95
N CYS A 138 1.45 7.70 2.95
CA CYS A 138 0.38 6.73 3.09
C CYS A 138 0.19 5.93 1.81
N ILE A 139 -0.24 4.68 1.98
CA ILE A 139 -0.77 3.88 0.89
C ILE A 139 -2.29 3.94 0.99
N LYS A 140 -2.92 4.22 -0.13
CA LYS A 140 -4.36 4.07 -0.27
C LYS A 140 -4.70 2.98 -1.27
N GLY A 141 -5.66 2.15 -0.92
CA GLY A 141 -6.22 1.11 -1.77
C GLY A 141 -7.53 1.57 -2.38
N ASN A 142 -7.99 0.86 -3.40
CA ASN A 142 -9.37 1.00 -3.85
C ASN A 142 -10.27 -0.02 -3.17
N PHE A 143 -11.50 0.37 -2.89
CA PHE A 143 -12.59 -0.48 -2.44
C PHE A 143 -13.82 -0.12 -3.23
N ARG A 144 -14.49 -1.13 -3.80
CA ARG A 144 -15.74 -0.90 -4.54
C ARG A 144 -16.91 -0.98 -3.58
N THR A 145 -17.48 0.17 -3.22
CA THR A 145 -18.66 0.26 -2.35
C THR A 145 -19.86 0.72 -3.19
N GLN A 146 -20.94 -0.06 -3.21
CA GLN A 146 -22.20 0.35 -3.87
C GLN A 146 -22.03 0.88 -5.32
N ASN A 147 -21.19 0.24 -6.13
CA ASN A 147 -20.81 0.64 -7.50
C ASN A 147 -19.96 1.92 -7.64
N ARG A 148 -19.39 2.45 -6.55
CA ARG A 148 -18.43 3.55 -6.60
C ARG A 148 -17.04 3.09 -6.18
N ASP A 149 -16.04 3.58 -6.89
CA ASP A 149 -14.65 3.40 -6.53
C ASP A 149 -14.29 4.37 -5.39
N THR A 150 -14.03 3.79 -4.22
CA THR A 150 -13.66 4.52 -3.01
C THR A 150 -12.19 4.26 -2.70
N VAL A 151 -11.43 5.34 -2.61
CA VAL A 151 -10.04 5.31 -2.18
C VAL A 151 -10.00 5.34 -0.65
N VAL A 152 -9.48 4.28 -0.05
CA VAL A 152 -9.43 4.06 1.41
C VAL A 152 -7.99 4.02 1.88
N SER A 153 -7.72 4.58 3.05
CA SER A 153 -6.41 4.49 3.68
C SER A 153 -6.08 3.05 4.08
N VAL A 154 -4.97 2.50 3.58
CA VAL A 154 -4.53 1.14 3.91
C VAL A 154 -3.35 1.18 4.86
N PHE A 155 -2.33 2.00 4.56
CA PHE A 155 -1.15 2.18 5.41
C PHE A 155 -0.84 3.66 5.63
N ARG A 156 -0.33 4.00 6.81
CA ARG A 156 0.17 5.34 7.13
C ARG A 156 1.44 5.24 7.96
N ASN A 157 2.40 6.14 7.72
CA ASN A 157 3.57 6.26 8.58
C ASN A 157 3.28 6.99 9.90
N LYS A 158 2.17 7.73 9.99
CA LYS A 158 1.75 8.49 11.17
C LYS A 158 0.23 8.36 11.33
N LYS A 159 -0.22 8.07 12.55
CA LYS A 159 -1.64 8.12 12.91
C LYS A 159 -2.15 9.54 12.69
N VAL A 160 -3.35 9.65 12.14
CA VAL A 160 -4.00 10.94 11.93
C VAL A 160 -5.40 10.93 12.54
N PRO A 161 -5.87 12.05 13.09
CA PRO A 161 -7.14 12.14 13.79
C PRO A 161 -8.32 12.42 12.84
N TYR A 162 -8.24 11.98 11.59
CA TYR A 162 -9.25 12.22 10.56
C TYR A 162 -9.43 11.02 9.64
N TYR A 163 -10.64 10.86 9.11
CA TYR A 163 -10.94 9.91 8.04
C TYR A 163 -10.60 10.53 6.70
N SER A 164 -9.92 9.76 5.84
CA SER A 164 -9.40 10.26 4.56
C SER A 164 -10.02 9.58 3.34
N ASP A 165 -11.04 8.78 3.58
CA ASP A 165 -11.63 7.94 2.56
C ASP A 165 -12.51 8.80 1.67
N CYS A 166 -12.43 8.56 0.36
CA CYS A 166 -13.14 9.38 -0.59
C CYS A 166 -13.45 8.61 -1.87
N GLU A 167 -14.60 8.91 -2.47
CA GLU A 167 -14.87 8.54 -3.86
C GLU A 167 -13.79 9.15 -4.76
N ILE A 168 -13.26 8.35 -5.69
CA ILE A 168 -12.13 8.74 -6.53
C ILE A 168 -12.40 10.03 -7.31
N GLU A 169 -13.62 10.19 -7.83
CA GLU A 169 -14.04 11.33 -8.64
C GLU A 169 -14.14 12.64 -7.85
N LYS A 170 -14.27 12.56 -6.52
CA LYS A 170 -14.39 13.75 -5.65
C LYS A 170 -13.03 14.34 -5.26
N ASN A 171 -11.93 13.63 -5.56
CA ASN A 171 -10.57 14.07 -5.31
C ASN A 171 -9.81 14.25 -6.63
N THR A 172 -9.42 15.48 -6.94
CA THR A 172 -8.76 15.81 -8.22
C THR A 172 -7.51 14.97 -8.47
N GLY A 173 -6.71 14.71 -7.44
CA GLY A 173 -5.47 13.95 -7.57
C GLY A 173 -5.73 12.51 -8.00
N PHE A 174 -6.56 11.78 -7.24
CA PHE A 174 -6.88 10.39 -7.56
C PHE A 174 -7.63 10.26 -8.90
N PHE A 175 -8.56 11.16 -9.19
CA PHE A 175 -9.28 11.16 -10.46
C PHE A 175 -8.36 11.40 -11.67
N SER A 176 -7.40 12.33 -11.55
CA SER A 176 -6.39 12.59 -12.58
C SER A 176 -5.55 11.34 -12.87
N ILE A 177 -5.12 10.65 -11.81
CA ILE A 177 -4.37 9.40 -11.95
C ILE A 177 -5.23 8.31 -12.58
N LEU A 178 -6.49 8.16 -12.19
CA LEU A 178 -7.39 7.18 -12.82
C LEU A 178 -7.55 7.46 -14.33
N LYS A 179 -7.66 8.72 -14.73
CA LYS A 179 -7.82 9.11 -16.14
C LYS A 179 -6.55 8.94 -16.96
N THR A 180 -5.42 9.41 -16.43
CA THR A 180 -4.17 9.52 -17.18
C THR A 180 -3.21 8.36 -16.94
N GLY A 181 -3.33 7.76 -15.76
CA GLY A 181 -2.43 6.73 -15.29
C GLY A 181 -1.04 7.21 -14.87
N LYS A 182 -0.81 8.51 -14.96
CA LYS A 182 0.42 9.16 -14.50
C LYS A 182 0.23 9.63 -13.07
N TYR A 183 1.34 9.87 -12.39
CA TYR A 183 1.34 10.52 -11.09
C TYR A 183 0.63 11.88 -11.09
N TYR A 184 0.26 12.36 -9.90
CA TYR A 184 -0.28 13.69 -9.68
C TYR A 184 0.63 14.46 -8.74
N LEU A 185 1.11 15.62 -9.16
CA LEU A 185 1.90 16.55 -8.34
C LEU A 185 1.16 17.88 -8.25
N ASN A 186 1.01 18.40 -7.03
CA ASN A 186 0.56 19.76 -6.80
C ASN A 186 1.32 20.37 -5.62
N ASN A 187 2.14 21.36 -5.93
CA ASN A 187 3.00 22.07 -4.99
C ASN A 187 2.38 23.35 -4.40
N SER A 188 1.17 23.74 -4.83
CA SER A 188 0.42 24.86 -4.25
C SER A 188 -1.07 24.54 -4.28
N LEU A 189 -1.49 23.71 -3.31
CA LEU A 189 -2.90 23.41 -3.10
C LEU A 189 -3.73 24.67 -2.80
N PRO A 190 -3.27 25.65 -1.98
CA PRO A 190 -4.04 26.86 -1.72
C PRO A 190 -4.35 27.65 -3.00
N ASP A 191 -3.38 27.85 -3.90
CA ASP A 191 -3.62 28.55 -5.16
C ASP A 191 -4.47 27.73 -6.13
N SER A 192 -4.32 26.41 -6.14
CA SER A 192 -5.13 25.53 -7.00
C SER A 192 -6.60 25.49 -6.57
N VAL A 193 -6.87 25.49 -5.26
CA VAL A 193 -8.24 25.60 -4.72
C VAL A 193 -8.83 26.98 -5.05
N LEU A 194 -8.04 28.03 -4.91
CA LEU A 194 -8.45 29.40 -5.26
C LEU A 194 -8.85 29.52 -6.74
N ALA A 195 -8.07 28.88 -7.62
CA ALA A 195 -8.30 28.83 -9.06
C ALA A 195 -9.48 27.90 -9.45
N GLY A 196 -9.95 27.05 -8.53
CA GLY A 196 -10.99 26.06 -8.80
C GLY A 196 -10.49 24.83 -9.58
N SER A 197 -9.17 24.64 -9.67
CA SER A 197 -8.55 23.50 -10.37
C SER A 197 -8.29 22.30 -9.46
N TYR A 198 -8.48 22.44 -8.14
CA TYR A 198 -8.32 21.35 -7.17
C TYR A 198 -9.54 21.21 -6.25
N SER A 199 -9.97 19.97 -6.07
CA SER A 199 -11.01 19.54 -5.13
C SER A 199 -10.50 18.39 -4.26
N ASN A 200 -10.87 18.45 -2.97
CA ASN A 200 -10.65 17.40 -2.01
C ASN A 200 -11.84 17.36 -1.03
N PRO A 201 -12.45 16.20 -0.76
CA PRO A 201 -13.63 16.11 0.12
C PRO A 201 -13.40 16.61 1.55
N ARG A 202 -12.15 16.68 2.00
CA ARG A 202 -11.78 17.21 3.32
C ARG A 202 -11.73 18.74 3.37
N LEU A 203 -11.78 19.42 2.23
CA LEU A 203 -11.87 20.87 2.17
C LEU A 203 -13.33 21.32 2.25
N LYS A 204 -13.57 22.46 2.90
CA LYS A 204 -14.86 23.15 2.90
C LYS A 204 -15.14 23.72 1.50
N ASN A 205 -16.37 23.60 1.02
CA ASN A 205 -16.78 24.08 -0.30
C ASN A 205 -16.50 25.59 -0.49
N GLU A 206 -16.59 26.35 0.60
CA GLU A 206 -16.43 27.79 0.63
C GLU A 206 -14.96 28.25 0.69
N CYS A 207 -13.98 27.33 0.81
CA CYS A 207 -12.56 27.68 0.97
C CYS A 207 -12.07 28.63 -0.13
N SER A 208 -12.47 28.40 -1.39
CA SER A 208 -12.09 29.28 -2.51
C SER A 208 -12.61 30.71 -2.35
N ILE A 209 -13.79 30.90 -1.75
CA ILE A 209 -14.37 32.22 -1.46
C ILE A 209 -13.57 32.90 -0.34
N PHE A 210 -13.28 32.18 0.74
CA PHE A 210 -12.50 32.69 1.86
C PHE A 210 -11.09 33.15 1.43
N LEU A 211 -10.41 32.34 0.61
CA LEU A 211 -9.09 32.68 0.08
C LEU A 211 -9.15 33.91 -0.86
N LYS A 212 -10.19 34.03 -1.70
CA LYS A 212 -10.40 35.20 -2.58
C LYS A 212 -10.59 36.49 -1.78
N GLN A 213 -11.39 36.47 -0.72
CA GLN A 213 -11.66 37.64 0.11
C GLN A 213 -10.38 38.14 0.82
N GLN A 214 -9.52 37.23 1.27
CA GLN A 214 -8.26 37.59 1.92
C GLN A 214 -7.20 38.13 0.96
N LYS A 215 -7.08 37.56 -0.25
CA LYS A 215 -6.19 38.14 -1.28
C LYS A 215 -6.59 39.58 -1.61
N LYS A 216 -7.89 39.88 -1.66
CA LYS A 216 -8.38 41.26 -1.84
C LYS A 216 -7.99 42.15 -0.66
N LYS A 217 -8.21 41.72 0.60
CA LYS A 217 -7.81 42.51 1.79
C LYS A 217 -6.31 42.79 1.85
N SER A 218 -5.47 41.81 1.49
CA SER A 218 -4.01 41.95 1.39
C SER A 218 -3.59 42.92 0.28
N PHE A 219 -4.33 43.00 -0.82
CA PHE A 219 -4.05 43.96 -1.89
C PHE A 219 -4.37 45.41 -1.47
N TYR A 220 -5.41 45.61 -0.66
CA TYR A 220 -5.81 46.94 -0.17
C TYR A 220 -5.05 47.37 1.10
N ASN A 221 -4.63 46.43 1.94
CA ASN A 221 -3.79 46.69 3.11
C ASN A 221 -2.33 46.58 2.69
N LEU A 222 -1.62 47.70 2.61
CA LEU A 222 -0.20 47.83 2.22
C LEU A 222 0.82 47.04 3.08
N LEU A 223 0.36 46.14 3.95
CA LEU A 223 1.20 45.34 4.84
C LEU A 223 1.19 43.86 4.41
N PRO A 224 2.37 43.24 4.24
CA PRO A 224 2.47 41.84 3.87
C PRO A 224 1.87 40.94 4.97
N VAL A 225 0.88 40.12 4.59
CA VAL A 225 0.32 39.08 5.48
C VAL A 225 1.41 38.08 5.84
N SER A 226 1.59 37.82 7.13
CA SER A 226 2.62 36.92 7.62
C SER A 226 2.37 35.47 7.19
N ARG A 227 3.44 34.66 7.11
CA ARG A 227 3.32 33.21 6.80
C ARG A 227 2.39 32.50 7.78
N LYS A 228 2.49 32.82 9.07
CA LYS A 228 1.65 32.22 10.13
C LYS A 228 0.16 32.51 9.91
N GLU A 229 -0.19 33.72 9.49
CA GLU A 229 -1.58 34.07 9.19
C GLU A 229 -2.10 33.32 7.96
N LYS A 230 -1.28 33.18 6.90
CA LYS A 230 -1.64 32.36 5.73
C LYS A 230 -1.85 30.90 6.11
N ASP A 231 -0.97 30.36 6.95
CA ASP A 231 -1.03 28.96 7.41
C ASP A 231 -2.27 28.71 8.27
N ASN A 232 -2.59 29.63 9.19
CA ASN A 232 -3.82 29.56 9.98
C ASN A 232 -5.06 29.65 9.10
N LEU A 233 -5.08 30.56 8.12
CA LEU A 233 -6.19 30.66 7.18
C LEU A 233 -6.36 29.36 6.39
N TRP A 234 -5.27 28.80 5.87
CA TRP A 234 -5.32 27.52 5.17
C TRP A 234 -5.86 26.40 6.06
N ALA A 235 -5.44 26.33 7.33
CA ALA A 235 -5.97 25.38 8.28
C ALA A 235 -7.50 25.46 8.40
N THR A 236 -8.08 26.66 8.43
CA THR A 236 -9.55 26.84 8.51
C THR A 236 -10.33 26.30 7.31
N CYS A 237 -9.67 26.08 6.16
CA CYS A 237 -10.30 25.48 4.99
C CYS A 237 -10.56 23.98 5.14
N TRP A 238 -9.90 23.30 6.08
CA TRP A 238 -10.07 21.88 6.32
C TRP A 238 -11.24 21.64 7.27
N LYS A 239 -12.10 20.67 6.95
CA LYS A 239 -13.25 20.31 7.80
C LYS A 239 -12.81 19.85 9.19
N ASP A 240 -11.70 19.12 9.26
CA ASP A 240 -11.13 18.58 10.50
C ASP A 240 -10.53 19.65 11.44
N PHE A 241 -10.46 20.91 11.00
CA PHE A 241 -10.05 22.02 11.86
C PHE A 241 -11.12 22.35 12.91
N GLU A 242 -12.40 22.27 12.54
CA GLU A 242 -13.52 22.64 13.43
C GLU A 242 -13.77 21.60 14.52
N SER A 243 -13.43 20.33 14.27
CA SER A 243 -13.54 19.26 15.27
C SER A 243 -12.49 19.36 16.38
N GLY A 244 -11.57 20.34 16.33
CA GLY A 244 -10.48 20.50 17.29
C GLY A 244 -9.47 19.35 17.27
N SER A 245 -9.63 18.41 16.33
CA SER A 245 -8.84 17.20 16.22
C SER A 245 -7.64 17.37 15.28
N GLY A 246 -7.64 18.38 14.39
CA GLY A 246 -6.59 18.55 13.39
C GLY A 246 -5.26 19.07 13.95
N GLU A 247 -4.23 18.22 13.96
CA GLU A 247 -2.84 18.68 14.09
C GLU A 247 -2.46 19.59 12.90
N SER A 248 -1.58 20.58 13.11
CA SER A 248 -1.09 21.47 12.04
C SER A 248 -0.46 20.71 10.86
N SER A 249 0.13 19.55 11.13
CA SER A 249 0.64 18.59 10.15
C SER A 249 -0.43 18.02 9.20
N SER A 250 -1.72 18.18 9.54
CA SER A 250 -2.87 17.68 8.79
C SER A 250 -3.21 18.51 7.57
N PHE A 251 -2.80 19.79 7.57
CA PHE A 251 -3.20 20.81 6.59
C PHE A 251 -2.10 21.01 5.55
N TYR A 252 -1.86 19.97 4.76
CA TYR A 252 -0.82 19.96 3.75
C TYR A 252 -1.09 20.97 2.61
N LYS A 253 -0.01 21.46 2.00
CA LYS A 253 -0.04 22.44 0.90
C LYS A 253 0.64 21.91 -0.37
N SER A 254 1.49 20.90 -0.24
CA SER A 254 2.03 20.12 -1.35
C SER A 254 1.61 18.67 -1.24
N THR A 255 1.31 18.05 -2.38
CA THR A 255 0.97 16.63 -2.48
C THR A 255 1.60 16.02 -3.73
N LEU A 256 2.15 14.82 -3.58
CA LEU A 256 2.62 13.96 -4.66
C LEU A 256 1.95 12.61 -4.51
N ILE A 257 1.25 12.15 -5.53
CA ILE A 257 0.53 10.88 -5.53
C ILE A 257 1.04 10.04 -6.70
N ILE A 258 1.65 8.91 -6.38
CA ILE A 258 2.20 7.96 -7.36
C ILE A 258 1.26 6.76 -7.45
N PRO A 259 0.79 6.37 -8.65
CA PRO A 259 0.05 5.12 -8.81
C PRO A 259 0.97 3.92 -8.60
N MET A 260 0.54 2.96 -7.78
CA MET A 260 1.20 1.67 -7.66
C MET A 260 0.68 0.77 -8.77
N THR A 261 1.51 0.53 -9.77
CA THR A 261 1.15 -0.20 -10.99
C THR A 261 2.25 -1.16 -11.38
N LEU A 262 1.98 -2.03 -12.36
CA LEU A 262 3.00 -2.83 -13.02
C LEU A 262 3.33 -2.29 -14.42
N TRP A 263 2.87 -1.10 -14.78
CA TRP A 263 2.89 -0.61 -16.16
C TRP A 263 4.28 -0.34 -16.70
N ASN A 264 5.20 0.01 -15.81
CA ASN A 264 6.60 0.23 -16.16
C ASN A 264 7.37 -1.10 -16.29
N SER A 265 6.72 -2.23 -16.05
CA SER A 265 7.33 -3.56 -16.19
C SER A 265 7.02 -4.14 -17.57
N ASP A 266 8.06 -4.63 -18.26
CA ASP A 266 7.90 -5.43 -19.47
C ASP A 266 7.40 -6.84 -19.08
N LEU A 267 6.12 -6.94 -18.76
CA LEU A 267 5.49 -8.18 -18.33
C LEU A 267 5.34 -9.12 -19.54
N SER A 268 5.81 -10.37 -19.38
CA SER A 268 5.63 -11.37 -20.43
C SER A 268 4.16 -11.72 -20.63
N GLU A 269 3.75 -12.01 -21.86
CA GLU A 269 2.37 -12.42 -22.18
C GLU A 269 1.94 -13.68 -21.42
N ASP A 270 2.88 -14.58 -21.13
CA ASP A 270 2.61 -15.76 -20.31
C ASP A 270 2.27 -15.39 -18.86
N PHE A 271 2.93 -14.37 -18.30
CA PHE A 271 2.60 -13.84 -16.99
C PHE A 271 1.21 -13.19 -17.00
N LYS A 272 0.93 -12.33 -17.98
CA LYS A 272 -0.38 -11.66 -18.13
C LYS A 272 -1.53 -12.65 -18.25
N LYS A 273 -1.34 -13.75 -19.00
CA LYS A 273 -2.34 -14.82 -19.13
C LYS A 273 -2.59 -15.56 -17.82
N ARG A 274 -1.54 -15.79 -17.02
CA ARG A 274 -1.64 -16.57 -15.77
C ARG A 274 -2.17 -15.76 -14.60
N ILE A 275 -1.86 -14.47 -14.53
CA ILE A 275 -2.35 -13.60 -13.46
C ILE A 275 -3.86 -13.33 -13.60
N ASN A 276 -4.42 -13.52 -14.80
CA ASN A 276 -5.85 -13.39 -15.11
C ASN A 276 -6.46 -12.06 -14.65
N ILE A 277 -5.66 -10.99 -14.69
CA ILE A 277 -6.10 -9.63 -14.45
C ILE A 277 -6.35 -8.98 -15.82
N LYS A 278 -7.60 -8.59 -16.08
CA LYS A 278 -7.99 -7.89 -17.31
C LYS A 278 -7.20 -6.58 -17.40
N ASN A 279 -6.59 -6.33 -18.57
CA ASN A 279 -5.80 -5.11 -18.82
C ASN A 279 -4.76 -4.82 -17.72
N VAL A 280 -4.00 -5.82 -17.28
CA VAL A 280 -3.01 -5.69 -16.18
C VAL A 280 -2.05 -4.50 -16.37
N ASP A 281 -1.70 -4.17 -17.62
CA ASP A 281 -0.87 -3.01 -18.00
C ASP A 281 -1.55 -1.65 -17.76
N ARG A 282 -2.82 -1.64 -17.32
CA ARG A 282 -3.63 -0.47 -16.99
C ARG A 282 -4.27 -0.57 -15.60
N VAL A 283 -3.84 -1.54 -14.79
CA VAL A 283 -4.33 -1.73 -13.42
C VAL A 283 -3.52 -0.92 -12.42
N ILE A 284 -4.22 -0.22 -11.54
CA ILE A 284 -3.69 0.50 -10.39
C ILE A 284 -4.07 -0.31 -9.14
N PHE A 285 -3.06 -0.82 -8.43
CA PHE A 285 -3.23 -1.58 -7.20
C PHE A 285 -3.42 -0.69 -5.97
N GLY A 286 -3.09 0.59 -6.10
CA GLY A 286 -3.33 1.61 -5.10
C GLY A 286 -2.49 2.85 -5.37
N PHE A 287 -2.34 3.70 -4.35
CA PHE A 287 -1.71 5.01 -4.45
C PHE A 287 -0.71 5.21 -3.31
N LEU A 288 0.55 5.49 -3.65
CA LEU A 288 1.53 6.01 -2.71
C LEU A 288 1.37 7.53 -2.65
N CYS A 289 0.88 8.05 -1.54
CA CYS A 289 0.65 9.48 -1.34
C CYS A 289 1.72 10.05 -0.41
N LEU A 290 2.32 11.16 -0.82
CA LEU A 290 3.26 11.96 -0.07
C LEU A 290 2.66 13.36 0.11
N ASP A 291 2.48 13.79 1.35
CA ASP A 291 1.91 15.10 1.65
C ASP A 291 2.86 15.91 2.53
N HIS A 292 2.96 17.21 2.27
CA HIS A 292 3.81 18.12 3.04
C HIS A 292 3.12 19.47 3.33
N VAL A 293 3.42 20.07 4.49
CA VAL A 293 2.79 21.32 4.99
C VAL A 293 3.27 22.58 4.29
N ASP A 294 4.42 22.51 3.64
CA ASP A 294 4.99 23.62 2.86
C ASP A 294 4.55 23.53 1.41
N GLU A 295 4.42 24.70 0.77
CA GLU A 295 4.28 24.84 -0.69
C GLU A 295 5.63 24.60 -1.37
N ASN A 296 5.60 24.17 -2.64
CA ASN A 296 6.79 23.93 -3.46
C ASN A 296 7.79 22.98 -2.80
N TYR A 297 7.28 21.98 -2.09
CA TYR A 297 8.13 21.06 -1.34
C TYR A 297 8.73 19.96 -2.23
N PHE A 298 7.93 19.43 -3.17
CA PHE A 298 8.35 18.30 -4.00
C PHE A 298 9.02 18.79 -5.28
N ASP A 299 10.14 18.18 -5.63
CA ASP A 299 10.86 18.41 -6.88
C ASP A 299 10.42 17.38 -7.93
N GLU A 300 9.80 17.82 -9.02
CA GLU A 300 9.24 16.90 -10.03
C GLU A 300 10.31 16.01 -10.68
N GLU A 301 11.49 16.56 -10.97
CA GLU A 301 12.57 15.86 -11.65
C GLU A 301 13.19 14.75 -10.79
N THR A 302 13.23 14.95 -9.48
CA THR A 302 13.91 14.05 -8.54
C THR A 302 12.93 13.17 -7.75
N ASP A 303 11.85 13.76 -7.23
CA ASP A 303 10.96 13.09 -6.28
C ASP A 303 9.97 12.16 -6.97
N VAL A 304 9.57 12.46 -8.20
CA VAL A 304 8.66 11.60 -8.97
C VAL A 304 9.34 10.26 -9.33
N PRO A 305 10.55 10.23 -9.92
CA PRO A 305 11.24 8.95 -10.19
C PRO A 305 11.49 8.13 -8.92
N VAL A 306 11.85 8.80 -7.81
CA VAL A 306 12.04 8.13 -6.51
C VAL A 306 10.71 7.59 -5.97
N GLY A 307 9.62 8.35 -6.13
CA GLY A 307 8.27 7.92 -5.78
C GLY A 307 7.86 6.66 -6.55
N TYR A 308 8.10 6.61 -7.87
CA TYR A 308 7.87 5.41 -8.68
C TYR A 308 8.72 4.23 -8.22
N TYR A 309 10.00 4.43 -7.96
CA TYR A 309 10.87 3.37 -7.44
C TYR A 309 10.30 2.67 -6.20
N PHE A 310 9.79 3.43 -5.22
CA PHE A 310 9.17 2.85 -4.03
C PHE A 310 7.78 2.28 -4.29
N ALA A 311 6.96 2.93 -5.12
CA ALA A 311 5.65 2.44 -5.49
C ALA A 311 5.73 1.08 -6.21
N ASP A 312 6.68 0.92 -7.12
CA ASP A 312 6.91 -0.31 -7.87
C ASP A 312 7.36 -1.44 -6.94
N ILE A 313 8.31 -1.20 -6.04
CA ILE A 313 8.75 -2.18 -5.05
C ILE A 313 7.59 -2.65 -4.16
N ILE A 314 6.80 -1.72 -3.63
CA ILE A 314 5.67 -2.06 -2.75
C ILE A 314 4.59 -2.82 -3.54
N SER A 315 4.38 -2.46 -4.81
CA SER A 315 3.45 -3.16 -5.69
C SER A 315 3.81 -4.63 -5.89
N MET A 316 5.11 -4.99 -5.87
CA MET A 316 5.53 -6.39 -5.97
C MET A 316 5.07 -7.24 -4.78
N PHE A 317 5.16 -6.70 -3.56
CA PHE A 317 4.67 -7.38 -2.35
C PHE A 317 3.15 -7.52 -2.38
N LEU A 318 2.44 -6.46 -2.77
CA LEU A 318 0.99 -6.51 -2.98
C LEU A 318 0.59 -7.57 -4.00
N LEU A 319 1.28 -7.61 -5.14
CA LEU A 319 1.01 -8.58 -6.20
C LEU A 319 1.23 -10.02 -5.74
N THR A 320 2.31 -10.27 -5.00
CA THR A 320 2.60 -11.59 -4.45
C THR A 320 1.49 -12.05 -3.52
N ARG A 321 1.01 -11.16 -2.65
CA ARG A 321 -0.14 -11.44 -1.81
C ARG A 321 -1.37 -11.78 -2.65
N LEU A 322 -1.70 -10.97 -3.65
CA LEU A 322 -2.84 -11.22 -4.55
C LEU A 322 -2.74 -12.56 -5.29
N ILE A 323 -1.54 -12.94 -5.74
CA ILE A 323 -1.29 -14.21 -6.42
C ILE A 323 -1.67 -15.41 -5.53
N TYR A 324 -1.34 -15.35 -4.24
CA TYR A 324 -1.57 -16.46 -3.32
C TYR A 324 -2.93 -16.44 -2.63
N THR A 325 -3.67 -15.34 -2.71
CA THR A 325 -5.02 -15.19 -2.14
C THR A 325 -6.08 -15.14 -3.25
N GLU A 326 -6.31 -13.97 -3.82
CA GLU A 326 -7.42 -13.66 -4.74
C GLU A 326 -7.36 -14.40 -6.08
N ILE A 327 -6.14 -14.55 -6.62
CA ILE A 327 -5.93 -15.12 -7.95
C ILE A 327 -5.84 -16.65 -7.88
N SER A 328 -5.45 -17.19 -6.73
CA SER A 328 -5.20 -18.62 -6.58
C SER A 328 -6.50 -19.43 -6.58
N ASP A 329 -6.68 -20.29 -7.58
CA ASP A 329 -7.79 -21.25 -7.61
C ASP A 329 -7.80 -22.18 -6.40
N THR A 330 -6.62 -22.61 -5.94
CA THR A 330 -6.50 -23.43 -4.73
C THR A 330 -7.07 -22.67 -3.53
N PHE A 331 -6.62 -21.44 -3.30
CA PHE A 331 -7.06 -20.66 -2.14
C PHE A 331 -8.58 -20.44 -2.17
N ARG A 332 -9.12 -20.00 -3.32
CA ARG A 332 -10.57 -19.79 -3.49
C ARG A 332 -11.40 -21.07 -3.34
N ASN A 333 -10.90 -22.21 -3.81
CA ASN A 333 -11.63 -23.48 -3.68
C ASN A 333 -11.66 -23.96 -2.23
N VAL A 334 -10.58 -23.75 -1.48
CA VAL A 334 -10.53 -24.06 -0.06
C VAL A 334 -11.42 -23.11 0.74
N GLU A 335 -11.36 -21.81 0.46
CA GLU A 335 -12.25 -20.82 1.09
C GLU A 335 -13.72 -21.21 0.90
N LYS A 336 -14.13 -21.54 -0.33
CA LYS A 336 -15.49 -22.03 -0.60
C LYS A 336 -15.82 -23.34 0.12
N TYR A 337 -14.85 -24.24 0.29
CA TYR A 337 -15.05 -25.49 1.03
C TYR A 337 -15.26 -25.22 2.52
N LEU A 338 -14.44 -24.34 3.11
CA LEU A 338 -14.56 -23.92 4.50
C LEU A 338 -15.87 -23.17 4.74
N ASP A 339 -16.22 -22.22 3.87
CA ASP A 339 -17.49 -21.51 3.93
C ASP A 339 -18.69 -22.45 3.82
N LYS A 340 -18.62 -23.47 2.94
CA LYS A 340 -19.67 -24.50 2.86
C LYS A 340 -19.72 -25.35 4.13
N SER A 341 -18.59 -25.74 4.70
CA SER A 341 -18.58 -26.52 5.94
C SER A 341 -19.15 -25.72 7.11
N ILE A 342 -18.79 -24.43 7.22
CA ILE A 342 -19.38 -23.49 8.19
C ILE A 342 -20.86 -23.31 7.88
N PHE A 343 -21.25 -23.15 6.62
CA PHE A 343 -22.64 -23.00 6.22
C PHE A 343 -23.45 -24.27 6.45
N GLU A 344 -22.91 -25.47 6.31
CA GLU A 344 -23.60 -26.74 6.61
C GLU A 344 -23.76 -26.93 8.13
N GLU A 345 -22.71 -26.65 8.92
CA GLU A 345 -22.79 -26.65 10.38
C GLU A 345 -23.73 -25.55 10.90
N THR A 346 -23.72 -24.39 10.24
CA THR A 346 -24.60 -23.27 10.54
C THR A 346 -26.00 -23.54 10.03
N LEU A 347 -26.22 -24.22 8.91
CA LEU A 347 -27.53 -24.65 8.42
C LEU A 347 -28.14 -25.68 9.34
N GLU A 348 -27.36 -26.57 9.94
CA GLU A 348 -27.87 -27.53 10.92
C GLU A 348 -28.33 -26.79 12.20
N LYS A 349 -27.56 -25.81 12.68
CA LYS A 349 -27.93 -24.92 13.80
C LYS A 349 -29.08 -23.96 13.44
N ILE A 350 -29.08 -23.43 12.22
CA ILE A 350 -30.11 -22.55 11.67
C ILE A 350 -31.37 -23.34 11.41
N ASP A 351 -31.36 -24.60 10.97
CA ASP A 351 -32.55 -25.44 10.80
C ASP A 351 -33.19 -25.76 12.16
N ILE A 352 -32.37 -25.95 13.20
CA ILE A 352 -32.84 -26.05 14.59
C ILE A 352 -33.51 -24.74 15.06
N GLU A 353 -32.98 -23.58 14.70
CA GLU A 353 -33.54 -22.26 15.05
C GLU A 353 -34.67 -21.80 14.10
N TRP A 354 -34.66 -22.18 12.82
CA TRP A 354 -35.68 -21.90 11.81
C TRP A 354 -36.93 -22.71 12.07
N LYS A 355 -36.80 -23.96 12.55
CA LYS A 355 -37.94 -24.72 13.10
C LYS A 355 -38.59 -24.03 14.30
N LYS A 356 -37.88 -23.16 15.02
CA LYS A 356 -38.44 -22.29 16.07
C LYS A 356 -39.03 -20.98 15.52
N LEU A 357 -38.50 -20.47 14.41
CA LEU A 357 -38.84 -19.17 13.80
C LEU A 357 -39.89 -19.25 12.67
N ALA A 358 -40.26 -20.43 12.19
CA ALA A 358 -41.24 -20.66 11.12
C ALA A 358 -42.69 -20.22 11.43
N SER A 359 -42.92 -19.36 12.43
CA SER A 359 -44.22 -18.78 12.78
C SER A 359 -44.43 -17.35 12.26
N LEU A 360 -43.54 -16.78 11.47
CA LEU A 360 -43.68 -15.41 10.96
C LEU A 360 -43.38 -15.31 9.46
N PRO A 361 -44.25 -14.65 8.67
CA PRO A 361 -44.04 -14.47 7.23
C PRO A 361 -43.38 -13.13 6.94
N ILE A 362 -42.28 -13.13 6.19
CA ILE A 362 -41.79 -11.91 5.53
C ILE A 362 -41.26 -12.21 4.13
N GLU A 363 -41.77 -11.44 3.19
CA GLU A 363 -41.41 -11.36 1.78
C GLU A 363 -40.09 -10.58 1.58
N ALA A 364 -39.26 -11.07 0.67
CA ALA A 364 -37.97 -10.48 0.30
C ALA A 364 -38.08 -9.63 -0.97
N ASN A 365 -37.28 -8.56 -1.05
CA ASN A 365 -37.03 -7.86 -2.31
C ASN A 365 -35.53 -7.68 -2.56
N SER A 366 -35.10 -8.27 -3.68
CA SER A 366 -33.84 -8.05 -4.38
C SER A 366 -33.84 -6.71 -5.12
N ILE A 367 -32.66 -6.13 -5.40
CA ILE A 367 -32.23 -5.67 -6.74
C ILE A 367 -30.76 -5.19 -6.63
N LEU A 368 -29.86 -5.89 -7.31
CA LEU A 368 -28.55 -5.37 -7.74
C LEU A 368 -28.55 -5.38 -9.27
N LYS A 369 -28.40 -4.21 -9.89
CA LYS A 369 -28.18 -4.08 -11.34
C LYS A 369 -26.74 -3.67 -11.62
N GLN A 370 -26.16 -4.39 -12.58
CA GLN A 370 -24.83 -4.24 -13.15
C GLN A 370 -24.67 -2.89 -13.87
N VAL A 371 -23.49 -2.30 -13.74
CA VAL A 371 -23.04 -1.16 -14.56
C VAL A 371 -21.87 -1.62 -15.42
N SER A 372 -21.97 -1.34 -16.72
CA SER A 372 -21.04 -1.69 -17.79
C SER A 372 -19.69 -0.98 -17.66
N GLU A 373 -18.60 -1.74 -17.75
CA GLU A 373 -17.21 -1.27 -17.69
C GLU A 373 -16.79 -0.54 -18.99
N THR A 374 -16.26 0.68 -18.85
CA THR A 374 -15.55 1.44 -19.91
C THR A 374 -14.03 1.22 -19.84
N ASP A 375 -13.31 1.43 -20.95
CA ASP A 375 -11.84 1.28 -21.15
C ASP A 375 -10.93 2.28 -20.39
N ASN A 376 -11.31 2.67 -19.18
CA ASN A 376 -10.46 3.48 -18.29
C ASN A 376 -9.42 2.58 -17.58
N ASN A 377 -8.42 3.20 -16.94
CA ASN A 377 -7.55 2.45 -16.02
C ASN A 377 -8.41 1.80 -14.94
N GLN A 378 -8.03 0.60 -14.54
CA GLN A 378 -8.83 -0.21 -13.64
C GLN A 378 -8.21 -0.19 -12.25
N LEU A 379 -9.03 -0.01 -11.23
CA LEU A 379 -8.58 -0.09 -9.85
C LEU A 379 -8.76 -1.52 -9.36
N TYR A 380 -7.70 -2.09 -8.77
CA TYR A 380 -7.82 -3.37 -8.09
C TYR A 380 -8.29 -3.15 -6.66
N SER A 381 -9.31 -3.89 -6.22
CA SER A 381 -9.80 -3.79 -4.84
C SER A 381 -8.84 -4.46 -3.88
N ILE A 382 -8.47 -3.78 -2.80
CA ILE A 382 -7.80 -4.43 -1.68
C ILE A 382 -8.87 -5.12 -0.83
N ASP A 383 -8.58 -6.31 -0.31
CA ASP A 383 -9.52 -7.04 0.54
C ASP A 383 -9.49 -6.51 1.98
N GLU A 384 -10.56 -6.82 2.71
CA GLU A 384 -10.79 -6.32 4.06
C GLU A 384 -9.77 -6.86 5.08
N SER A 385 -9.23 -8.07 4.87
CA SER A 385 -8.30 -8.68 5.84
C SER A 385 -7.01 -7.88 5.99
N LEU A 386 -6.51 -7.29 4.88
CA LEU A 386 -5.34 -6.44 4.93
C LEU A 386 -5.67 -5.13 5.67
N ALA A 387 -6.80 -4.50 5.38
CA ALA A 387 -7.21 -3.27 6.03
C ALA A 387 -7.39 -3.44 7.55
N GLN A 388 -8.01 -4.55 7.97
CA GLN A 388 -8.16 -4.92 9.39
C GLN A 388 -6.81 -5.18 10.06
N TYR A 389 -5.92 -5.94 9.41
CA TYR A 389 -4.59 -6.22 9.93
C TYR A 389 -3.80 -4.93 10.15
N VAL A 390 -3.79 -4.03 9.17
CA VAL A 390 -3.06 -2.76 9.32
C VAL A 390 -3.67 -1.93 10.44
N SER A 391 -4.99 -1.81 10.48
CA SER A 391 -5.69 -1.02 11.51
C SER A 391 -5.32 -1.47 12.93
N SER A 392 -5.21 -2.78 13.18
CA SER A 392 -4.83 -3.31 14.50
C SER A 392 -3.34 -3.17 14.85
N HIS A 393 -2.47 -2.97 13.85
CA HIS A 393 -1.02 -2.86 14.05
C HIS A 393 -0.49 -1.42 13.91
N THR A 394 -1.36 -0.45 13.61
CA THR A 394 -1.01 0.98 13.56
C THR A 394 -1.37 1.72 14.87
N GLU A 395 -1.80 0.99 15.91
CA GLU A 395 -2.16 1.56 17.22
C GLU A 395 -0.98 1.71 18.21
N GLU A 396 0.20 1.17 17.87
CA GLU A 396 1.48 1.38 18.58
C GLU A 396 2.38 2.39 17.88
#